data_AF-A0A2V5PJX5-F1
#
_entry.id   AF-A0A2V5PJX5-F1
#
_cell.length_a   1.000
_cell.length_b   1.000
_cell.length_c   1.000
_cell.angle_alpha   90.00
_cell.angle_beta   90.00
_cell.angle_gamma   90.00
#
_symmetry.space_group_name_H-M   'P 1'
#
loop_
_entity.id
_entity.type
_entity.pdbx_description
1 polymer ?
#
loop_
_entity_poly.entity_id
_entity_poly.type
_entity_poly.pdbx_seq_one_letter_code
_entity_poly.pdbx_strand_id
1 'polypeptide(L)'
;VALWEGFIFVNLAEAGALTSILSQRERRKQDGFVSLEDWFATLAGKFARWNLPSLRSARRIEYDVRANWKLIFQNYSECYHCLGVHPELSKISPHDSAENDLIEGPFLGGFMRIAKGRSLTMSGNACALGIADSSRAHDRARNRNPSQEIENDYDHEHEQDGKNRVFYYSIFPNMLMSLHPDYVMVHQLEPQSPERTLILCDWFFHPDAFNRVDFRPDDAIEFWDMVNRQDWHVCELSQQGISSRAYVPGPYSARESIPAAWDREYLRHLR
;
A
#
# COMPACT_ATOMS: atom_id res chain seq x y z
N VAL A 1 -14.32 12.60 -10.60
CA VAL A 1 -14.40 11.59 -9.50
C VAL A 1 -14.66 10.24 -10.14
N ALA A 2 -13.96 9.19 -9.71
CA ALA A 2 -14.14 7.83 -10.19
C ALA A 2 -13.85 6.80 -9.08
N LEU A 3 -14.33 5.57 -9.24
CA LEU A 3 -14.17 4.48 -8.27
C LEU A 3 -13.19 3.43 -8.79
N TRP A 4 -12.31 2.96 -7.92
CA TRP A 4 -11.45 1.80 -8.18
C TRP A 4 -11.30 1.00 -6.88
N GLU A 5 -11.61 -0.30 -6.92
CA GLU A 5 -11.52 -1.21 -5.76
C GLU A 5 -12.20 -0.68 -4.48
N GLY A 6 -13.30 0.07 -4.63
CA GLY A 6 -14.05 0.68 -3.52
C GLY A 6 -13.51 2.03 -3.03
N PHE A 7 -12.33 2.44 -3.48
CA PHE A 7 -11.76 3.75 -3.20
C PHE A 7 -12.29 4.81 -4.16
N ILE A 8 -12.44 6.03 -3.66
CA ILE A 8 -12.86 7.20 -4.45
C ILE A 8 -11.62 8.00 -4.85
N PHE A 9 -11.37 8.11 -6.15
CA PHE A 9 -10.31 8.96 -6.69
C PHE A 9 -10.90 10.24 -7.27
N VAL A 10 -10.26 11.36 -6.94
CA VAL A 10 -10.60 12.69 -7.45
C VAL A 10 -9.43 13.21 -8.27
N ASN A 11 -9.69 13.55 -9.52
CA ASN A 11 -8.74 14.28 -10.36
C ASN A 11 -9.20 15.75 -10.40
N LEU A 12 -8.29 16.66 -10.03
CA LEU A 12 -8.53 18.10 -9.95
C LEU A 12 -8.23 18.83 -11.27
N ALA A 13 -7.64 18.16 -12.26
CA ALA A 13 -7.35 18.77 -13.54
C ALA A 13 -8.65 19.21 -14.25
N GLU A 14 -8.68 20.44 -14.74
CA GLU A 14 -9.76 20.89 -15.61
C GLU A 14 -9.68 20.19 -16.96
N ALA A 15 -10.85 19.86 -17.52
CA ALA A 15 -10.96 19.24 -18.83
C ALA A 15 -10.45 20.18 -19.93
N GLY A 16 -9.14 20.16 -20.22
CA GLY A 16 -8.49 21.00 -21.23
C GLY A 16 -7.05 21.40 -20.95
N ALA A 17 -6.57 21.33 -19.70
CA ALA A 17 -5.26 21.88 -19.30
C ALA A 17 -4.02 21.03 -19.68
N LEU A 18 -4.20 19.77 -20.12
CA LEU A 18 -3.11 18.80 -20.35
C LEU A 18 -2.83 18.51 -21.83
N THR A 19 -3.23 19.40 -22.75
CA THR A 19 -3.08 19.19 -24.20
C THR A 19 -1.66 19.34 -24.76
N SER A 20 -0.62 19.60 -23.96
CA SER A 20 0.70 19.98 -24.50
C SER A 20 1.86 18.98 -24.35
N ILE A 21 1.70 17.84 -23.65
CA ILE A 21 2.86 16.99 -23.28
C ILE A 21 2.95 15.66 -24.07
N LEU A 22 1.91 15.23 -24.79
CA LEU A 22 1.93 13.92 -25.46
C LEU A 22 2.20 13.98 -26.97
N SER A 23 3.02 13.04 -27.42
CA SER A 23 3.48 12.95 -28.80
C SER A 23 2.36 12.46 -29.73
N GLN A 24 2.47 12.81 -31.01
CA GLN A 24 1.43 12.68 -32.02
C GLN A 24 0.81 11.27 -32.21
N ARG A 25 1.41 10.22 -31.64
CA ARG A 25 0.98 8.81 -31.73
C ARG A 25 -0.04 8.39 -30.66
N GLU A 26 -0.24 9.18 -29.62
CA GLU A 26 -1.18 8.88 -28.49
C GLU A 26 -2.59 9.45 -28.70
N ARG A 27 -2.83 10.09 -29.85
CA ARG A 27 -4.07 10.80 -30.22
C ARG A 27 -5.32 9.92 -30.47
N ARG A 28 -5.33 8.65 -30.05
CA ARG A 28 -6.46 7.71 -30.29
C ARG A 28 -7.42 7.50 -29.12
N LYS A 29 -7.35 8.30 -28.06
CA LYS A 29 -8.39 8.35 -27.03
C LYS A 29 -9.02 9.75 -27.03
N GLN A 30 -10.28 9.80 -27.46
CA GLN A 30 -11.12 10.99 -27.43
C GLN A 30 -11.08 11.58 -26.01
N ASP A 31 -10.83 12.88 -25.90
CA ASP A 31 -10.88 13.70 -24.66
C ASP A 31 -9.64 13.77 -23.75
N GLY A 32 -8.45 13.33 -24.17
CA GLY A 32 -7.18 13.76 -23.54
C GLY A 32 -6.96 13.32 -22.08
N PHE A 33 -7.86 12.52 -21.51
CA PHE A 33 -7.71 11.88 -20.21
C PHE A 33 -7.73 10.36 -20.38
N VAL A 34 -6.84 9.68 -19.67
CA VAL A 34 -6.93 8.24 -19.46
C VAL A 34 -8.03 8.00 -18.41
N SER A 35 -8.95 7.07 -18.66
CA SER A 35 -9.96 6.72 -17.67
C SER A 35 -9.28 6.12 -16.42
N LEU A 36 -9.91 6.22 -15.24
CA LEU A 36 -9.34 5.62 -14.03
C LEU A 36 -9.15 4.10 -14.19
N GLU A 37 -10.09 3.44 -14.86
CA GLU A 37 -10.01 2.01 -15.18
C GLU A 37 -8.80 1.69 -16.07
N ASP A 38 -8.57 2.45 -17.13
CA ASP A 38 -7.41 2.28 -18.00
C ASP A 38 -6.10 2.57 -17.27
N TRP A 39 -6.08 3.56 -16.36
CA TRP A 39 -4.91 3.89 -15.55
C TRP A 39 -4.52 2.76 -14.61
N PHE A 40 -5.51 2.14 -13.96
CA PHE A 40 -5.32 1.02 -13.04
C PHE A 40 -5.34 -0.36 -13.71
N ALA A 41 -5.41 -0.44 -15.05
CA ALA A 41 -5.57 -1.70 -15.78
C ALA A 41 -4.45 -2.72 -15.48
N THR A 42 -3.23 -2.26 -15.20
CA THR A 42 -2.09 -3.13 -14.83
C THR A 42 -2.25 -3.79 -13.45
N LEU A 43 -3.14 -3.25 -12.61
CA LEU A 43 -3.49 -3.79 -11.30
C LEU A 43 -4.79 -4.61 -11.32
N ALA A 44 -5.43 -4.77 -12.49
CA ALA A 44 -6.69 -5.48 -12.60
C ALA A 44 -6.61 -6.90 -12.00
N GLY A 45 -7.47 -7.18 -11.04
CA GLY A 45 -7.55 -8.47 -10.35
C GLY A 45 -6.43 -8.75 -9.34
N LYS A 46 -5.35 -7.95 -9.29
CA LYS A 46 -4.22 -8.16 -8.38
C LYS A 46 -4.63 -8.16 -6.90
N PHE A 47 -5.64 -7.38 -6.56
CA PHE A 47 -6.12 -7.22 -5.17
C PHE A 47 -7.45 -7.92 -4.89
N ALA A 48 -7.97 -8.71 -5.85
CA ALA A 48 -9.29 -9.35 -5.75
C ALA A 48 -9.45 -10.19 -4.47
N ARG A 49 -8.36 -10.84 -4.00
CA ARG A 49 -8.32 -11.63 -2.76
C ARG A 49 -8.80 -10.85 -1.53
N TRP A 50 -8.54 -9.55 -1.45
CA TRP A 50 -8.89 -8.73 -0.30
C TRP A 50 -10.32 -8.17 -0.36
N ASN A 51 -11.02 -8.32 -1.49
CA ASN A 51 -12.37 -7.80 -1.68
C ASN A 51 -12.51 -6.37 -1.11
N LEU A 52 -11.58 -5.50 -1.50
CA LEU A 52 -11.42 -4.14 -0.96
C LEU A 52 -12.74 -3.34 -0.91
N PRO A 53 -13.65 -3.42 -1.92
CA PRO A 53 -14.92 -2.71 -1.88
C PRO A 53 -15.85 -3.07 -0.71
N SER A 54 -15.65 -4.25 -0.09
CA SER A 54 -16.50 -4.71 1.01
C SER A 54 -16.00 -4.29 2.38
N LEU A 55 -14.75 -3.84 2.50
CA LEU A 55 -14.12 -3.62 3.80
C LEU A 55 -14.71 -2.40 4.51
N ARG A 56 -14.68 -2.45 5.84
CA ARG A 56 -15.16 -1.36 6.71
C ARG A 56 -14.02 -0.79 7.52
N SER A 57 -13.91 0.54 7.55
CA SER A 57 -12.94 1.25 8.39
C SER A 57 -13.28 1.07 9.87
N ALA A 58 -12.26 0.72 10.67
CA ALA A 58 -12.35 0.65 12.12
C ALA A 58 -11.77 1.90 12.80
N ARG A 59 -10.69 2.48 12.24
CA ARG A 59 -10.03 3.67 12.78
C ARG A 59 -9.31 4.44 11.68
N ARG A 60 -9.24 5.76 11.87
CA ARG A 60 -8.32 6.67 11.19
C ARG A 60 -7.41 7.35 12.22
N ILE A 61 -6.13 7.46 11.90
CA ILE A 61 -5.17 8.31 12.62
C ILE A 61 -4.62 9.33 11.63
N GLU A 62 -4.51 10.58 12.08
CA GLU A 62 -3.91 11.67 11.32
C GLU A 62 -2.52 11.97 11.86
N TYR A 63 -1.52 12.06 10.98
CA TYR A 63 -0.17 12.46 11.32
C TYR A 63 0.20 13.74 10.59
N ASP A 64 0.65 14.72 11.36
CA ASP A 64 1.29 15.93 10.84
C ASP A 64 2.80 15.73 10.85
N VAL A 65 3.38 15.50 9.67
CA VAL A 65 4.80 15.14 9.51
C VAL A 65 5.56 16.30 8.89
N ARG A 66 6.66 16.72 9.54
CA ARG A 66 7.55 17.80 9.08
C ARG A 66 8.56 17.29 8.04
N ALA A 67 8.05 16.67 7.00
CA ALA A 67 8.83 16.19 5.88
C ALA A 67 8.09 16.40 4.55
N ASN A 68 8.84 16.59 3.48
CA ASN A 68 8.32 16.54 2.13
C ASN A 68 7.67 15.17 1.85
N TRP A 69 6.49 15.18 1.22
CA TRP A 69 5.74 13.96 0.90
C TRP A 69 6.52 12.92 0.08
N LYS A 70 7.53 13.34 -0.70
CA LYS A 70 8.39 12.42 -1.46
C LYS A 70 9.27 11.56 -0.55
N LEU A 71 9.74 12.11 0.56
CA LEU A 71 10.53 11.37 1.54
C LEU A 71 9.69 10.26 2.18
N ILE A 72 8.40 10.50 2.36
CA ILE A 72 7.45 9.51 2.87
C ILE A 72 7.32 8.32 1.91
N PHE A 73 7.16 8.59 0.61
CA PHE A 73 7.14 7.53 -0.41
C PHE A 73 8.45 6.75 -0.44
N GLN A 74 9.59 7.46 -0.46
CA GLN A 74 10.90 6.82 -0.49
C GLN A 74 11.11 5.92 0.73
N ASN A 75 10.80 6.39 1.95
CA ASN A 75 10.91 5.61 3.19
C ASN A 75 10.01 4.36 3.17
N TYR A 76 8.74 4.50 2.75
CA TYR A 76 7.83 3.36 2.67
C TYR A 76 8.26 2.29 1.65
N SER A 77 8.96 2.71 0.60
CA SER A 77 9.35 1.86 -0.53
C SER A 77 10.59 0.99 -0.28
N GLU A 78 11.20 1.04 0.89
CA GLU A 78 12.37 0.21 1.23
C GLU A 78 12.33 -0.25 2.69
N CYS A 79 13.22 -1.19 3.03
CA CYS A 79 13.36 -1.71 4.40
C CYS A 79 14.85 -1.78 4.81
N TYR A 80 15.69 -0.97 4.17
CA TYR A 80 17.08 -0.79 4.54
C TYR A 80 17.21 -0.14 5.92
N HIS A 81 16.34 0.81 6.26
CA HIS A 81 16.29 1.44 7.59
C HIS A 81 15.73 0.51 8.69
N CYS A 82 14.90 -0.48 8.33
CA CYS A 82 14.11 -1.30 9.27
C CYS A 82 14.93 -1.89 10.42
N LEU A 83 16.14 -2.42 10.14
CA LEU A 83 16.99 -3.07 11.13
C LEU A 83 17.41 -2.12 12.26
N GLY A 84 17.59 -0.83 11.96
CA GLY A 84 18.02 0.19 12.93
C GLY A 84 16.86 0.93 13.59
N VAL A 85 15.69 0.95 12.97
CA VAL A 85 14.57 1.83 13.33
C VAL A 85 13.40 1.08 13.97
N HIS A 86 13.10 -0.15 13.51
CA HIS A 86 11.92 -0.91 13.92
C HIS A 86 12.27 -2.19 14.68
N PRO A 87 12.63 -2.10 15.97
CA PRO A 87 12.98 -3.27 16.76
C PRO A 87 11.81 -4.25 16.93
N GLU A 88 10.57 -3.76 17.04
CA GLU A 88 9.39 -4.62 17.19
C GLU A 88 8.99 -5.29 15.87
N LEU A 89 9.07 -4.58 14.74
CA LEU A 89 8.79 -5.16 13.42
C LEU A 89 9.79 -6.28 13.07
N SER A 90 11.07 -6.03 13.35
CA SER A 90 12.16 -6.97 13.06
C SER A 90 12.04 -8.30 13.82
N LYS A 91 11.23 -8.38 14.89
CA LYS A 91 10.94 -9.63 15.61
C LYS A 91 9.93 -10.52 14.88
N ILE A 92 9.08 -9.95 14.02
CA ILE A 92 7.94 -10.65 13.41
C ILE A 92 8.18 -10.91 11.93
N SER A 93 8.79 -9.96 11.22
CA SER A 93 9.14 -10.11 9.80
C SER A 93 10.66 -9.97 9.63
N PRO A 94 11.33 -10.96 9.00
CA PRO A 94 12.74 -10.82 8.67
C PRO A 94 12.94 -9.64 7.70
N HIS A 95 13.82 -8.70 8.07
CA HIS A 95 14.14 -7.49 7.30
C HIS A 95 14.71 -7.75 5.88
N ASP A 96 15.13 -8.98 5.59
CA ASP A 96 15.66 -9.44 4.30
C ASP A 96 14.64 -10.27 3.50
N SER A 97 13.41 -10.42 4.00
CA SER A 97 12.35 -11.18 3.32
C SER A 97 11.55 -10.38 2.29
N ALA A 98 11.90 -9.11 2.09
CA ALA A 98 11.23 -8.23 1.13
C ALA A 98 11.55 -8.65 -0.31
N GLU A 99 10.51 -8.90 -1.08
CA GLU A 99 10.56 -9.21 -2.51
C GLU A 99 9.68 -8.20 -3.27
N ASN A 100 10.12 -7.75 -4.44
CA ASN A 100 9.40 -6.77 -5.26
C ASN A 100 8.79 -7.44 -6.49
N ASP A 101 7.52 -7.16 -6.78
CA ASP A 101 6.83 -7.67 -7.98
C ASP A 101 6.38 -6.55 -8.93
N LEU A 102 6.26 -5.30 -8.45
CA LEU A 102 6.03 -4.10 -9.24
C LEU A 102 7.24 -3.17 -9.10
N ILE A 103 8.02 -3.02 -10.16
CA ILE A 103 9.34 -2.39 -10.12
C ILE A 103 9.49 -1.17 -11.04
N GLU A 104 8.48 -0.87 -11.84
CA GLU A 104 8.47 0.28 -12.75
C GLU A 104 7.06 0.82 -12.96
N GLY A 105 6.98 2.11 -13.32
CA GLY A 105 5.71 2.79 -13.59
C GLY A 105 5.07 3.38 -12.32
N PRO A 106 3.77 3.71 -12.38
CA PRO A 106 3.07 4.45 -11.33
C PRO A 106 2.68 3.60 -10.11
N PHE A 107 2.89 2.29 -10.18
CA PHE A 107 2.60 1.36 -9.10
C PHE A 107 3.85 0.56 -8.81
N LEU A 108 4.31 0.60 -7.56
CA LEU A 108 5.54 -0.06 -7.15
C LEU A 108 5.33 -0.78 -5.83
N GLY A 109 6.10 -1.85 -5.60
CA GLY A 109 6.09 -2.58 -4.35
C GLY A 109 6.18 -4.09 -4.53
N GLY A 110 5.71 -4.80 -3.52
CA GLY A 110 5.76 -6.25 -3.47
C GLY A 110 5.29 -6.77 -2.13
N PHE A 111 6.05 -7.67 -1.51
CA PHE A 111 5.65 -8.31 -0.26
C PHE A 111 6.82 -8.59 0.68
N MET A 112 6.49 -8.76 1.96
CA MET A 112 7.37 -9.35 2.97
C MET A 112 6.73 -10.60 3.53
N ARG A 113 7.57 -11.54 3.98
CA ARG A 113 7.10 -12.75 4.65
C ARG A 113 6.87 -12.48 6.13
N ILE A 114 5.82 -13.07 6.67
CA ILE A 114 5.55 -13.13 8.11
C ILE A 114 5.58 -14.58 8.57
N ALA A 115 5.96 -14.80 9.83
CA ALA A 115 6.01 -16.15 10.38
C ALA A 115 4.64 -16.84 10.32
N LYS A 116 4.63 -18.17 10.13
CA LYS A 116 3.41 -18.94 9.91
C LYS A 116 2.40 -18.76 11.06
N GLY A 117 1.17 -18.37 10.73
CA GLY A 117 0.10 -18.15 11.70
C GLY A 117 0.29 -16.89 12.56
N ARG A 118 1.18 -15.99 12.18
CA ARG A 118 1.39 -14.69 12.83
C ARG A 118 0.76 -13.58 12.01
N SER A 119 0.60 -12.41 12.63
CA SER A 119 0.24 -11.15 11.98
C SER A 119 1.16 -10.03 12.50
N LEU A 120 1.14 -8.89 11.82
CA LEU A 120 1.84 -7.68 12.25
C LEU A 120 0.96 -6.92 13.24
N THR A 121 1.01 -7.36 14.49
CA THR A 121 0.22 -6.84 15.61
C THR A 121 1.09 -6.87 16.87
N MET A 122 0.68 -6.17 17.94
CA MET A 122 1.44 -6.16 19.20
C MET A 122 1.59 -7.56 19.79
N SER A 123 0.53 -8.38 19.73
CA SER A 123 0.57 -9.77 20.17
C SER A 123 1.24 -10.72 19.16
N GLY A 124 1.39 -10.25 17.91
CA GLY A 124 1.76 -10.98 16.71
C GLY A 124 0.78 -12.07 16.29
N ASN A 125 -0.42 -12.13 16.87
CA ASN A 125 -1.51 -12.99 16.41
C ASN A 125 -2.44 -12.23 15.47
N ALA A 126 -3.22 -12.95 14.67
CA ALA A 126 -4.30 -12.33 13.89
C ALA A 126 -5.28 -11.59 14.83
N CYS A 127 -5.63 -10.36 14.47
CA CYS A 127 -6.50 -9.50 15.27
C CYS A 127 -7.97 -9.48 14.81
N ALA A 128 -8.24 -10.12 13.66
CA ALA A 128 -9.55 -10.17 13.04
C ALA A 128 -9.71 -11.42 12.17
N LEU A 129 -10.91 -11.58 11.61
CA LEU A 129 -11.20 -12.59 10.60
C LEU A 129 -10.33 -12.35 9.35
N GLY A 130 -9.69 -13.40 8.83
CA GLY A 130 -8.89 -13.33 7.61
C GLY A 130 -9.74 -12.91 6.41
N ILE A 131 -9.36 -11.80 5.75
CA ILE A 131 -10.15 -11.18 4.67
C ILE A 131 -10.31 -12.14 3.49
N ALA A 132 -9.22 -12.81 3.12
CA ALA A 132 -9.17 -13.73 1.99
C ALA A 132 -9.97 -15.03 2.21
N ASP A 133 -10.09 -15.46 3.47
CA ASP A 133 -10.82 -16.67 3.81
C ASP A 133 -12.33 -16.40 3.86
N SER A 134 -12.74 -15.16 4.20
CA SER A 134 -14.13 -14.74 4.23
C SER A 134 -14.75 -14.48 2.85
N SER A 135 -13.99 -13.92 1.90
CA SER A 135 -14.51 -13.63 0.54
C SER A 135 -14.96 -14.91 -0.18
N ARG A 136 -14.18 -16.00 -0.05
CA ARG A 136 -14.51 -17.30 -0.63
C ARG A 136 -15.65 -18.03 0.08
N ALA A 137 -15.78 -17.90 1.40
CA ALA A 137 -16.93 -18.46 2.12
C ALA A 137 -18.24 -17.81 1.64
N HIS A 138 -18.20 -16.49 1.39
CA HIS A 138 -19.33 -15.74 0.85
C HIS A 138 -19.65 -16.12 -0.61
N ASP A 139 -18.63 -16.30 -1.45
CA ASP A 139 -18.81 -16.74 -2.85
C ASP A 139 -19.32 -18.19 -2.95
N ARG A 140 -18.80 -19.11 -2.12
CA ARG A 140 -19.29 -20.50 -2.02
C ARG A 140 -20.75 -20.57 -1.52
N ALA A 141 -21.15 -19.66 -0.64
CA ALA A 141 -22.53 -19.57 -0.17
C ALA A 141 -23.50 -19.07 -1.26
N ARG A 142 -23.03 -18.20 -2.17
CA ARG A 142 -23.82 -17.66 -3.29
C ARG A 142 -23.88 -18.60 -4.49
N ASN A 143 -22.80 -19.31 -4.79
CA ASN A 143 -22.68 -20.21 -5.96
C ASN A 143 -22.80 -21.70 -5.61
N ARG A 144 -23.82 -22.08 -4.80
CA ARG A 144 -24.12 -23.51 -4.58
C ARG A 144 -24.63 -24.15 -5.88
N ASN A 145 -23.72 -24.63 -6.72
CA ASN A 145 -24.01 -25.60 -7.77
C ASN A 145 -23.17 -26.87 -7.50
N PRO A 146 -23.76 -28.02 -7.12
CA PRO A 146 -23.04 -29.19 -6.59
C PRO A 146 -22.11 -29.92 -7.58
N SER A 147 -21.92 -29.42 -8.79
CA SER A 147 -21.33 -30.15 -9.92
C SER A 147 -20.02 -29.56 -10.47
N GLN A 148 -19.38 -28.62 -9.76
CA GLN A 148 -18.08 -28.04 -10.16
C GLN A 148 -17.02 -28.06 -9.03
N GLU A 149 -16.98 -29.12 -8.23
CA GLU A 149 -15.82 -29.40 -7.36
C GLU A 149 -14.73 -30.09 -8.18
N ILE A 150 -14.01 -29.30 -9.00
CA ILE A 150 -12.68 -29.68 -9.47
C ILE A 150 -11.74 -28.69 -8.80
N GLU A 151 -11.19 -29.08 -7.64
CA GLU A 151 -10.09 -28.36 -6.99
C GLU A 151 -8.88 -28.43 -7.92
N ASN A 152 -8.53 -27.30 -8.54
CA ASN A 152 -7.30 -27.18 -9.33
C ASN A 152 -6.12 -27.02 -8.37
N ASP A 153 -5.17 -27.95 -8.42
CA ASP A 153 -3.92 -27.95 -7.63
C ASP A 153 -3.12 -26.63 -7.72
N TYR A 154 -3.29 -25.86 -8.80
CA TYR A 154 -2.69 -24.52 -8.97
C TYR A 154 -3.16 -23.49 -7.92
N ASP A 155 -4.37 -23.63 -7.36
CA ASP A 155 -4.90 -22.68 -6.37
C ASP A 155 -4.32 -22.94 -4.95
N HIS A 156 -3.88 -24.16 -4.64
CA HIS A 156 -3.41 -24.52 -3.29
C HIS A 156 -2.03 -23.96 -2.93
N GLU A 157 -1.10 -23.88 -3.89
CA GLU A 157 0.21 -23.25 -3.64
C GLU A 157 0.09 -21.73 -3.42
N HIS A 158 -0.76 -21.04 -4.19
CA HIS A 158 -1.01 -19.60 -4.04
C HIS A 158 -1.87 -19.24 -2.81
N GLU A 159 -2.73 -20.15 -2.34
CA GLU A 159 -3.55 -20.00 -1.13
C GLU A 159 -2.70 -19.84 0.14
N GLN A 160 -1.72 -20.74 0.32
CA GLN A 160 -0.82 -20.73 1.47
C GLN A 160 0.16 -19.57 1.44
N ASP A 161 0.44 -19.06 0.25
CA ASP A 161 1.41 -18.01 0.02
C ASP A 161 0.97 -16.66 0.60
N GLY A 162 -0.25 -16.22 0.33
CA GLY A 162 -0.76 -14.93 0.84
C GLY A 162 -1.23 -14.95 2.31
N LYS A 163 -1.23 -16.09 3.01
CA LYS A 163 -1.53 -16.13 4.46
C LYS A 163 -0.32 -15.76 5.32
N ASN A 164 0.87 -15.91 4.77
CA ASN A 164 2.14 -15.64 5.46
C ASN A 164 2.91 -14.51 4.77
N ARG A 165 2.20 -13.62 4.08
CA ARG A 165 2.75 -12.45 3.42
C ARG A 165 1.94 -11.21 3.76
N VAL A 166 2.63 -10.09 3.82
CA VAL A 166 2.01 -8.76 3.78
C VAL A 166 2.52 -8.07 2.54
N PHE A 167 1.60 -7.51 1.76
CA PHE A 167 1.95 -6.81 0.53
C PHE A 167 1.95 -5.31 0.75
N TYR A 168 2.90 -4.59 0.18
CA TYR A 168 3.07 -3.15 0.35
C TYR A 168 3.23 -2.52 -1.01
N TYR A 169 2.33 -1.60 -1.36
CA TYR A 169 2.34 -0.91 -2.64
C TYR A 169 2.28 0.60 -2.45
N SER A 170 3.16 1.30 -3.16
CA SER A 170 3.01 2.73 -3.43
C SER A 170 2.19 2.90 -4.70
N ILE A 171 1.05 3.58 -4.57
CA ILE A 171 0.13 3.91 -5.66
C ILE A 171 0.25 5.41 -5.92
N PHE A 172 0.89 5.76 -7.03
CA PHE A 172 1.04 7.14 -7.45
C PHE A 172 -0.34 7.77 -7.71
N PRO A 173 -0.58 9.04 -7.27
CA PRO A 173 0.41 9.97 -6.75
C PRO A 173 0.55 10.02 -5.23
N ASN A 174 -0.40 9.52 -4.45
CA ASN A 174 -0.47 9.89 -3.03
C ASN A 174 -1.05 8.82 -2.09
N MET A 175 -1.06 7.55 -2.50
CA MET A 175 -1.60 6.45 -1.70
C MET A 175 -0.52 5.40 -1.43
N LEU A 176 -0.42 4.96 -0.18
CA LEU A 176 0.34 3.77 0.23
C LEU A 176 -0.66 2.74 0.72
N MET A 177 -0.51 1.49 0.31
CA MET A 177 -1.46 0.43 0.64
C MET A 177 -0.71 -0.80 1.14
N SER A 178 -1.01 -1.22 2.37
CA SER A 178 -0.48 -2.42 3.00
C SER A 178 -1.61 -3.44 3.16
N LEU A 179 -1.49 -4.57 2.48
CA LEU A 179 -2.49 -5.63 2.43
C LEU A 179 -2.04 -6.80 3.32
N HIS A 180 -2.67 -6.91 4.49
CA HIS A 180 -2.42 -7.99 5.44
C HIS A 180 -3.45 -9.12 5.27
N PRO A 181 -3.20 -10.31 5.83
CA PRO A 181 -4.18 -11.40 5.81
C PRO A 181 -5.49 -11.06 6.54
N ASP A 182 -5.43 -10.28 7.63
CA ASP A 182 -6.53 -9.97 8.55
C ASP A 182 -7.07 -8.54 8.46
N TYR A 183 -6.31 -7.60 7.88
CA TYR A 183 -6.73 -6.21 7.67
C TYR A 183 -6.07 -5.58 6.45
N VAL A 184 -6.53 -4.39 6.06
CA VAL A 184 -5.87 -3.54 5.08
C VAL A 184 -5.57 -2.20 5.73
N MET A 185 -4.34 -1.74 5.63
CA MET A 185 -3.92 -0.41 6.08
C MET A 185 -3.64 0.47 4.86
N VAL A 186 -4.14 1.70 4.88
CA VAL A 186 -3.94 2.67 3.79
C VAL A 186 -3.45 3.98 4.36
N HIS A 187 -2.42 4.56 3.75
CA HIS A 187 -2.01 5.93 4.00
C HIS A 187 -2.34 6.79 2.77
N GLN A 188 -3.07 7.87 2.98
CA GLN A 188 -3.22 8.95 2.01
C GLN A 188 -2.30 10.10 2.41
N LEU A 189 -1.45 10.53 1.48
CA LEU A 189 -0.53 11.65 1.67
C LEU A 189 -1.14 12.94 1.10
N GLU A 190 -1.17 13.98 1.91
CA GLU A 190 -1.64 15.31 1.53
C GLU A 190 -0.53 16.34 1.74
N PRO A 191 0.20 16.70 0.67
CA PRO A 191 1.26 17.71 0.75
C PRO A 191 0.67 19.05 1.21
N GLN A 192 1.17 19.58 2.33
CA GLN A 192 0.73 20.87 2.89
C GLN A 192 1.70 22.00 2.51
N SER A 193 2.99 21.68 2.40
CA SER A 193 4.05 22.58 1.96
C SER A 193 5.25 21.77 1.46
N PRO A 194 6.31 22.41 0.93
CA PRO A 194 7.54 21.71 0.57
C PRO A 194 8.20 20.90 1.70
N GLU A 195 7.90 21.18 2.96
CA GLU A 195 8.53 20.51 4.13
C GLU A 195 7.49 19.96 5.12
N ARG A 196 6.22 19.83 4.71
CA ARG A 196 5.14 19.34 5.60
C ARG A 196 4.10 18.54 4.84
N THR A 197 3.71 17.40 5.39
CA THR A 197 2.73 16.47 4.82
C THR A 197 1.75 16.05 5.90
N LEU A 198 0.46 16.12 5.61
CA LEU A 198 -0.57 15.49 6.42
C LEU A 198 -0.77 14.07 5.89
N ILE A 199 -0.78 13.09 6.79
CA ILE A 199 -0.96 11.67 6.45
C ILE A 199 -2.23 11.17 7.14
N LEU A 200 -3.17 10.68 6.35
CA LEU A 200 -4.38 10.01 6.85
C LEU A 200 -4.14 8.50 6.77
N CYS A 201 -4.10 7.82 7.91
CA CYS A 201 -3.87 6.38 7.99
C CYS A 201 -5.15 5.67 8.45
N ASP A 202 -5.68 4.77 7.63
CA ASP A 202 -6.91 4.02 7.89
C ASP A 202 -6.65 2.53 8.00
N TRP A 203 -7.39 1.86 8.89
CA TRP A 203 -7.43 0.40 9.00
C TRP A 203 -8.81 -0.13 8.64
N PHE A 204 -8.85 -1.01 7.65
CA PHE A 204 -10.05 -1.62 7.11
C PHE A 204 -10.08 -3.11 7.42
N PHE A 205 -11.25 -3.61 7.80
CA PHE A 205 -11.49 -4.99 8.19
C PHE A 205 -12.70 -5.57 7.48
N HIS A 206 -12.77 -6.90 7.40
CA HIS A 206 -13.98 -7.57 6.90
C HIS A 206 -15.20 -7.20 7.76
N PRO A 207 -16.38 -6.88 7.17
CA PRO A 207 -17.56 -6.47 7.94
C PRO A 207 -17.97 -7.42 9.05
N ASP A 208 -17.86 -8.74 8.82
CA ASP A 208 -18.22 -9.75 9.81
C ASP A 208 -17.32 -9.73 11.05
N ALA A 209 -16.09 -9.21 10.96
CA ALA A 209 -15.18 -9.11 12.09
C ALA A 209 -15.81 -8.28 13.23
N PHE A 210 -16.57 -7.22 12.90
CA PHE A 210 -17.19 -6.32 13.87
C PHE A 210 -18.22 -7.01 14.78
N ASN A 211 -18.71 -8.20 14.39
CA ASN A 211 -19.68 -8.97 15.18
C ASN A 211 -19.03 -10.11 15.98
N ARG A 212 -17.70 -10.28 15.90
CA ARG A 212 -17.00 -11.37 16.58
C ARG A 212 -16.45 -10.96 17.94
N VAL A 213 -16.51 -11.89 18.88
CA VAL A 213 -15.97 -11.71 20.25
C VAL A 213 -14.44 -11.61 20.29
N ASP A 214 -13.75 -12.17 19.29
CA ASP A 214 -12.30 -12.21 19.15
C ASP A 214 -11.73 -11.06 18.31
N PHE A 215 -12.56 -10.12 17.84
CA PHE A 215 -12.11 -8.95 17.11
C PHE A 215 -11.37 -7.96 18.02
N ARG A 216 -10.09 -7.68 17.71
CA ARG A 216 -9.18 -6.85 18.50
C ARG A 216 -8.42 -5.87 17.61
N PRO A 217 -9.10 -4.93 16.92
CA PRO A 217 -8.46 -4.06 15.93
C PRO A 217 -7.33 -3.22 16.51
N ASP A 218 -7.41 -2.84 17.79
CA ASP A 218 -6.37 -2.07 18.48
C ASP A 218 -5.00 -2.77 18.47
N ASP A 219 -4.95 -4.12 18.42
CA ASP A 219 -3.70 -4.88 18.39
C ASP A 219 -2.86 -4.59 17.12
N ALA A 220 -3.52 -4.40 15.98
CA ALA A 220 -2.87 -3.98 14.73
C ALA A 220 -2.62 -2.46 14.70
N ILE A 221 -3.56 -1.68 15.20
CA ILE A 221 -3.53 -0.23 15.14
C ILE A 221 -2.41 0.32 16.03
N GLU A 222 -2.28 -0.16 17.27
CA GLU A 222 -1.21 0.27 18.19
C GLU A 222 0.17 -0.11 17.65
N PHE A 223 0.29 -1.30 17.08
CA PHE A 223 1.54 -1.74 16.44
C PHE A 223 1.96 -0.80 15.32
N TRP A 224 1.05 -0.49 14.39
CA TRP A 224 1.37 0.37 13.26
C TRP A 224 1.43 1.85 13.62
N ASP A 225 0.70 2.36 14.63
CA ASP A 225 0.90 3.73 15.12
C ASP A 225 2.32 3.92 15.64
N MET A 226 2.84 2.95 16.41
CA MET A 226 4.23 2.94 16.87
C MET A 226 5.22 2.92 15.70
N VAL A 227 5.06 1.99 14.75
CA VAL A 227 5.98 1.86 13.58
C VAL A 227 5.93 3.11 12.70
N ASN A 228 4.74 3.59 12.35
CA ASN A 228 4.56 4.81 11.56
C ASN A 228 5.22 6.02 12.23
N ARG A 229 5.11 6.18 13.54
CA ARG A 229 5.78 7.29 14.25
C ARG A 229 7.31 7.21 14.16
N GLN A 230 7.86 6.00 14.14
CA GLN A 230 9.30 5.80 13.94
C GLN A 230 9.71 6.20 12.52
N ASP A 231 8.92 5.79 11.51
CA ASP A 231 9.13 6.19 10.11
C ASP A 231 9.06 7.70 9.91
N TRP A 232 8.02 8.34 10.46
CA TRP A 232 7.83 9.78 10.38
C TRP A 232 8.99 10.53 11.02
N HIS A 233 9.49 10.04 12.15
CA HIS A 233 10.67 10.63 12.78
C HIS A 233 11.91 10.56 11.87
N VAL A 234 12.16 9.43 11.21
CA VAL A 234 13.27 9.28 10.24
C VAL A 234 13.10 10.21 9.05
N CYS A 235 11.88 10.35 8.53
CA CYS A 235 11.58 11.28 7.45
C CYS A 235 11.84 12.74 7.85
N GLU A 236 11.47 13.14 9.07
CA GLU A 236 11.72 14.48 9.59
C GLU A 236 13.21 14.77 9.77
N LEU A 237 13.98 13.79 10.27
CA LEU A 237 15.44 13.92 10.36
C LEU A 237 16.09 14.03 8.97
N SER A 238 15.61 13.24 8.01
CA SER A 238 16.05 13.31 6.61
C SER A 238 15.76 14.67 6.00
N GLN A 239 14.56 15.21 6.22
CA GLN A 239 14.19 16.57 5.81
C GLN A 239 15.14 17.62 6.39
N GLN A 240 15.42 17.55 7.70
CA GLN A 240 16.37 18.47 8.35
C GLN A 240 17.77 18.40 7.73
N GLY A 241 18.25 17.19 7.44
CA GLY A 241 19.55 16.98 6.79
C GLY A 241 19.60 17.57 5.38
N ILE A 242 18.57 17.33 4.56
CA ILE A 242 18.47 17.78 3.17
C ILE A 242 18.36 19.31 3.07
N SER A 243 17.77 19.97 4.07
CA SER A 243 17.69 21.44 4.11
C SER A 243 19.06 22.12 4.35
N SER A 244 20.13 21.36 4.63
CA SER A 244 21.49 21.90 4.76
C SER A 244 22.07 22.31 3.41
N ARG A 245 22.75 23.47 3.36
CA ARG A 245 23.50 23.92 2.17
C ARG A 245 24.65 22.99 1.76
N ALA A 246 25.12 22.14 2.68
CA ALA A 246 26.18 21.18 2.41
C ALA A 246 25.66 19.85 1.83
N TYR A 247 24.33 19.65 1.81
CA TYR A 247 23.74 18.43 1.29
C TYR A 247 23.99 18.30 -0.22
N VAL A 248 24.38 17.09 -0.62
CA VAL A 248 24.45 16.66 -2.02
C VAL A 248 23.83 15.26 -2.06
N PRO A 249 22.94 14.95 -3.03
CA PRO A 249 22.34 13.63 -3.14
C PRO A 249 23.39 12.52 -3.27
N GLY A 250 23.25 11.48 -2.45
CA GLY A 250 24.04 10.25 -2.56
C GLY A 250 23.43 9.26 -3.56
N PRO A 251 24.17 8.23 -3.96
CA PRO A 251 23.61 7.13 -4.75
C PRO A 251 22.69 6.27 -3.89
N TYR A 252 21.62 5.74 -4.50
CA TYR A 252 20.81 4.68 -3.89
C TYR A 252 21.62 3.37 -3.75
N SER A 253 21.38 2.66 -2.66
CA SER A 253 21.84 1.29 -2.45
C SER A 253 21.16 0.31 -3.41
N ALA A 254 21.77 -0.85 -3.63
CA ALA A 254 21.12 -1.96 -4.35
C ALA A 254 19.82 -2.44 -3.66
N ARG A 255 19.66 -2.15 -2.36
CA ARG A 255 18.45 -2.43 -1.58
C ARG A 255 17.35 -1.36 -1.72
N GLU A 256 17.64 -0.27 -2.41
CA GLU A 256 16.74 0.90 -2.58
C GLU A 256 16.32 1.07 -4.05
N SER A 257 16.15 -0.04 -4.76
CA SER A 257 15.77 -0.04 -6.18
C SER A 257 14.37 0.54 -6.42
N ILE A 258 13.44 0.39 -5.46
CA ILE A 258 12.07 0.90 -5.55
C ILE A 258 12.01 2.42 -5.32
N PRO A 259 12.64 3.02 -4.28
CA PRO A 259 12.78 4.47 -4.20
C PRO A 259 13.38 5.09 -5.46
N ALA A 260 14.41 4.46 -6.03
CA ALA A 260 15.00 4.90 -7.29
C ALA A 260 14.02 4.80 -8.48
N ALA A 261 13.17 3.78 -8.52
CA ALA A 261 12.11 3.65 -9.54
C ALA A 261 11.02 4.71 -9.37
N TRP A 262 10.65 4.99 -8.12
CA TRP A 262 9.68 6.02 -7.77
C TRP A 262 10.15 7.40 -8.22
N ASP A 263 11.42 7.77 -7.96
CA ASP A 263 11.99 9.03 -8.44
C ASP A 263 11.96 9.16 -9.97
N ARG A 264 12.28 8.06 -10.68
CA ARG A 264 12.20 8.05 -12.15
C ARG A 264 10.78 8.28 -12.64
N GLU A 265 9.80 7.68 -11.99
CA GLU A 265 8.39 7.87 -12.33
C GLU A 265 7.94 9.30 -12.03
N TYR A 266 8.24 9.83 -10.85
CA TYR A 266 7.93 11.21 -10.49
C TYR A 266 8.50 12.21 -11.51
N LEU A 267 9.75 12.02 -11.94
CA LEU A 267 10.39 12.86 -12.96
C LEU A 267 9.73 12.77 -14.34
N ARG A 268 9.01 11.69 -14.67
CA ARG A 268 8.24 11.61 -15.93
C ARG A 268 7.01 12.50 -15.90
N HIS A 269 6.39 12.68 -14.73
CA HIS A 269 5.18 13.51 -14.55
C HIS A 269 5.48 15.00 -14.31
N LEU A 270 6.75 15.36 -14.09
CA LEU A 270 7.19 16.76 -13.99
C LEU A 270 7.54 17.41 -15.34
N ARG A 271 7.61 16.63 -16.42
CA ARG A 271 8.06 17.09 -17.75
C ARG A 271 6.92 17.36 -18.70
#